data_AF-A0A2T1CP40-F1
#
_entry.id   AF-A0A2T1CP40-F1
#
_cell.length_a   1.000
_cell.length_b   1.000
_cell.length_c   1.000
_cell.angle_alpha   90.00
_cell.angle_beta   90.00
_cell.angle_gamma   90.00
#
_symmetry.space_group_name_H-M   'P 1'
#
loop_
_entity.id
_entity.type
_entity.pdbx_description
1 polymer ?
#
loop_
_entity_poly.entity_id
_entity_poly.type
_entity_poly.pdbx_seq_one_letter_code
_entity_poly.pdbx_strand_id
1 'polypeptide(L)'
;MTYQQLQELPSEVTEKLPKHGQQLFMTAYNAASENGMNEENATKVAWSSVKNSYQQDQDGNWVSIENSQADRGNIIGTDLDTQDPIGNRENNAGTMRGG
;
A
#
# COMPACT_ATOMS: atom_id res chain seq x y z
N MET A 1 10.10 -15.43 24.91
CA MET A 1 8.67 -15.51 25.30
C MET A 1 7.86 -15.36 24.02
N THR A 2 6.72 -16.02 23.87
CA THR A 2 5.80 -15.82 22.73
C THR A 2 4.52 -15.15 23.23
N TYR A 3 3.88 -14.37 22.38
CA TYR A 3 2.57 -13.79 22.69
C TYR A 3 1.48 -14.78 22.29
N GLN A 4 0.61 -15.15 23.24
CA GLN A 4 -0.49 -16.06 22.98
C GLN A 4 -1.75 -15.29 22.55
N GLN A 5 -1.85 -14.03 22.98
CA GLN A 5 -3.04 -13.19 22.77
C GLN A 5 -2.65 -11.77 22.33
N LEU A 6 -3.54 -11.14 21.57
CA LEU A 6 -3.36 -9.75 21.13
C LEU A 6 -3.33 -8.76 22.31
N GLN A 7 -3.98 -9.08 23.42
CA GLN A 7 -3.96 -8.27 24.64
C GLN A 7 -2.65 -8.36 25.42
N GLU A 8 -1.79 -9.33 25.14
CA GLU A 8 -0.46 -9.42 25.75
C GLU A 8 0.56 -8.53 25.02
N LEU A 9 0.20 -8.02 23.84
CA LEU A 9 1.01 -7.08 23.11
C LEU A 9 1.11 -5.75 23.89
N PRO A 10 2.24 -5.04 23.78
CA PRO A 10 2.39 -3.74 24.42
C PRO A 10 1.29 -2.77 23.98
N SER A 11 0.85 -1.90 24.88
CA SER A 11 -0.21 -0.92 24.61
C SER A 11 0.09 -0.07 23.39
N GLU A 12 1.37 0.24 23.14
CA GLU A 12 1.80 0.95 21.94
C GLU A 12 1.43 0.23 20.62
N VAL A 13 1.35 -1.09 20.62
CA VAL A 13 0.91 -1.88 19.45
C VAL A 13 -0.61 -1.96 19.42
N THR A 14 -1.26 -2.20 20.56
CA THR A 14 -2.72 -2.40 20.61
C THR A 14 -3.53 -1.11 20.45
N GLU A 15 -2.97 0.02 20.86
CA GLU A 15 -3.56 1.36 20.71
C GLU A 15 -3.29 1.95 19.33
N LYS A 16 -2.10 1.71 18.75
CA LYS A 16 -1.71 2.30 17.46
C LYS A 16 -2.12 1.48 16.24
N LEU A 17 -2.27 0.15 16.38
CA LEU A 17 -2.61 -0.73 15.26
C LEU A 17 -4.02 -1.32 15.43
N PRO A 18 -4.76 -1.47 14.32
CA PRO A 18 -6.00 -2.21 14.33
C PRO A 18 -5.74 -3.70 14.59
N LYS A 19 -6.78 -4.43 14.98
CA LYS A 19 -6.73 -5.88 15.32
C LYS A 19 -5.96 -6.72 14.30
N HIS A 20 -6.09 -6.41 13.01
CA HIS A 20 -5.38 -7.13 11.94
C HIS A 20 -3.87 -6.87 11.96
N GLY A 21 -3.44 -5.63 12.21
CA GLY A 21 -2.02 -5.29 12.36
C GLY A 21 -1.39 -5.88 13.62
N GLN A 22 -2.17 -5.98 14.70
CA GLN A 22 -1.75 -6.67 15.93
C GLN A 22 -1.49 -8.17 15.68
N GLN A 23 -2.35 -8.84 14.90
CA GLN A 23 -2.14 -10.24 14.53
C GLN A 23 -0.87 -10.43 13.71
N LEU A 24 -0.62 -9.54 12.74
CA LEU A 24 0.60 -9.58 11.92
C LEU A 24 1.86 -9.43 12.79
N PHE A 25 1.84 -8.47 13.73
CA PHE A 25 2.91 -8.28 14.69
C PHE A 25 3.16 -9.54 15.52
N MET A 26 2.09 -10.10 16.12
CA MET A 26 2.15 -11.29 16.97
C MET A 26 2.76 -12.48 16.22
N THR A 27 2.28 -12.77 15.00
CA THR A 27 2.77 -13.87 14.18
C THR A 27 4.25 -13.70 13.84
N ALA A 28 4.65 -12.51 13.41
CA ALA A 28 6.05 -12.24 13.07
C ALA A 28 6.97 -12.31 14.30
N TYR A 29 6.51 -11.82 15.45
CA TYR A 29 7.24 -11.91 16.71
C TYR A 29 7.41 -13.36 17.16
N ASN A 30 6.33 -14.14 17.17
CA ASN A 30 6.37 -15.55 17.56
C ASN A 30 7.30 -16.34 16.65
N ALA A 31 7.21 -16.14 15.33
CA ALA A 31 8.11 -16.77 14.38
C ALA A 31 9.59 -16.41 14.66
N ALA A 32 9.89 -15.13 14.91
CA ALA A 32 11.24 -14.71 15.24
C ALA A 32 11.74 -15.28 16.58
N SER A 33 10.87 -15.35 17.59
CA SER A 33 11.21 -15.95 18.89
C SER A 33 11.44 -17.45 18.78
N GLU A 34 10.66 -18.17 17.97
CA GLU A 34 10.87 -19.60 17.68
C GLU A 34 12.19 -19.86 16.95
N ASN A 35 12.65 -18.90 16.14
CA ASN A 35 13.98 -18.94 15.51
C ASN A 35 15.14 -18.67 16.49
N GLY A 36 14.85 -18.51 17.78
CA GLY A 36 15.86 -18.23 18.80
C GLY A 36 16.36 -16.78 18.79
N MET A 37 15.62 -15.85 18.18
CA MET A 37 15.97 -14.43 18.27
C MET A 37 15.71 -13.88 19.67
N ASN A 38 16.59 -12.99 20.11
CA ASN A 38 16.37 -12.19 21.30
C ASN A 38 15.11 -11.33 21.16
N GLU A 39 14.47 -11.00 22.28
CA GLU A 39 13.22 -10.22 22.31
C GLU A 39 13.32 -8.90 21.53
N GLU A 40 14.45 -8.20 21.61
CA GLU A 40 14.69 -6.96 20.86
C GLU A 40 14.69 -7.20 19.33
N ASN A 41 15.36 -8.26 18.88
CA ASN A 41 15.44 -8.59 17.46
C ASN A 41 14.08 -9.11 16.93
N ALA A 42 13.40 -9.96 17.71
CA ALA A 42 12.06 -10.42 17.39
C ALA A 42 11.07 -9.25 17.28
N THR A 43 11.16 -8.28 18.18
CA THR A 43 10.37 -7.05 18.15
C THR A 43 10.64 -6.23 16.88
N LYS A 44 11.91 -6.08 16.48
CA LYS A 44 12.30 -5.38 15.24
C LYS A 44 11.74 -6.07 13.99
N VAL A 45 11.80 -7.40 13.93
CA VAL A 45 11.25 -8.19 12.81
C VAL A 45 9.73 -8.06 12.74
N ALA A 46 9.06 -8.11 13.89
CA ALA A 46 7.62 -7.92 13.98
C ALA A 46 7.18 -6.53 13.49
N TRP A 47 7.85 -5.46 13.96
CA TRP A 47 7.61 -4.10 13.47
C TRP A 47 7.92 -3.93 11.99
N SER A 48 8.93 -4.61 11.46
CA SER A 48 9.24 -4.57 10.03
C SER A 48 8.13 -5.20 9.19
N SER A 49 7.54 -6.29 9.69
CA SER A 49 6.39 -6.94 9.05
C SER A 49 5.16 -6.02 9.06
N VAL A 50 4.89 -5.37 10.19
CA VAL A 50 3.82 -4.36 10.29
C VAL A 50 4.05 -3.21 9.33
N LYS A 51 5.27 -2.66 9.27
CA LYS A 51 5.65 -1.57 8.35
C LYS A 51 5.48 -1.91 6.88
N ASN A 52 5.49 -3.19 6.53
CA ASN A 52 5.26 -3.64 5.17
C ASN A 52 3.78 -3.61 4.76
N SER A 53 2.86 -3.63 5.73
CA SER A 53 1.40 -3.61 5.49
C SER A 53 0.71 -2.35 6.02
N TYR A 54 1.35 -1.62 6.93
CA TYR A 54 0.87 -0.40 7.57
C TYR A 54 1.93 0.69 7.49
N GLN A 55 1.51 1.92 7.23
CA GLN A 55 2.36 3.09 7.23
C GLN A 55 1.93 4.05 8.33
N GLN A 56 2.90 4.70 8.97
CA GLN A 56 2.62 5.75 9.94
C GLN A 56 2.27 7.05 9.19
N ASP A 57 1.14 7.64 9.54
CA ASP A 57 0.70 8.95 9.07
C ASP A 57 1.39 10.09 9.84
N GLN A 58 1.22 11.32 9.38
CA GLN A 58 1.79 12.53 9.97
C GLN A 58 1.35 12.73 11.43
N ASP A 59 0.19 12.20 11.81
CA ASP A 59 -0.34 12.24 13.18
C ASP A 59 0.25 11.14 14.09
N GLY A 60 1.06 10.24 13.55
CA GLY A 60 1.64 9.10 14.30
C GLY A 60 0.74 7.85 14.35
N ASN A 61 -0.40 7.88 13.66
CA ASN A 61 -1.33 6.75 13.53
C ASN A 61 -0.90 5.78 12.42
N TRP A 62 -1.20 4.49 12.56
CA TRP A 62 -0.85 3.49 11.55
C TRP A 62 -2.04 3.19 10.63
N VAL A 63 -1.89 3.49 9.34
CA VAL A 63 -2.89 3.26 8.29
C VAL A 63 -2.46 2.10 7.39
N SER A 64 -3.40 1.22 7.01
CA SER A 64 -3.09 0.07 6.14
C SER A 64 -2.78 0.54 4.71
N ILE A 65 -1.61 0.16 4.21
CA ILE A 65 -1.13 0.53 2.87
C ILE A 65 -1.99 -0.13 1.78
N GLU A 66 -2.60 -1.28 2.09
CA GLU A 66 -3.56 -1.97 1.20
C GLU A 66 -4.77 -1.07 0.89
N ASN A 67 -5.19 -0.22 1.84
CA ASN A 67 -6.27 0.75 1.61
C ASN A 67 -5.78 2.01 0.88
N SER A 68 -4.50 2.38 1.00
CA SER A 68 -3.90 3.54 0.32
C SER A 68 -3.76 3.39 -1.19
N GLN A 69 -3.87 2.17 -1.74
CA GLN A 69 -3.88 1.96 -3.20
C GLN A 69 -5.27 2.14 -3.81
N ALA A 70 -6.35 2.05 -3.03
CA ALA A 70 -7.71 2.25 -3.53
C ALA A 70 -8.09 3.73 -3.72
N ASP A 71 -7.39 4.65 -3.06
CA ASP A 71 -7.63 6.11 -3.17
C ASP A 71 -6.73 6.81 -4.20
N ARG A 72 -5.64 6.16 -4.67
CA ARG A 72 -4.75 6.69 -5.72
C ARG A 72 -5.22 6.39 -7.15
N GLY A 73 -6.50 6.06 -7.33
CA GLY A 73 -7.10 5.83 -8.64
C GLY A 73 -7.64 7.08 -9.32
N ASN A 74 -7.68 8.24 -8.65
CA ASN A 74 -8.37 9.40 -9.21
C ASN A 74 -7.82 10.75 -8.67
N ILE A 75 -6.65 11.21 -9.14
CA ILE A 75 -6.36 12.63 -9.48
C ILE A 75 -4.93 12.89 -10.03
N ILE A 76 -4.88 13.24 -11.34
CA ILE A 76 -4.01 14.19 -12.08
C ILE A 76 -2.51 13.82 -12.26
N GLY A 77 -1.87 13.81 -13.45
CA GLY A 77 -2.09 14.51 -14.72
C GLY A 77 -0.91 15.48 -14.99
N THR A 78 -0.01 15.13 -15.91
CA THR A 78 0.99 15.95 -16.68
C THR A 78 2.06 14.97 -17.17
N ASP A 79 2.05 14.56 -18.44
CA ASP A 79 2.56 15.40 -19.52
C ASP A 79 1.72 15.25 -20.81
N LEU A 80 1.32 16.41 -21.31
CA LEU A 80 0.72 16.63 -22.61
C LEU A 80 1.84 17.18 -23.52
N ASP A 81 2.61 16.29 -24.14
CA ASP A 81 3.37 16.58 -25.36
C ASP A 81 3.53 15.25 -26.12
N THR A 82 2.62 14.94 -27.05
CA THR A 82 2.94 15.21 -28.45
C THR A 82 1.67 15.56 -29.19
N GLN A 83 1.63 16.81 -29.65
CA GLN A 83 0.76 17.23 -30.73
C GLN A 83 1.09 16.41 -31.98
N ASP A 84 0.15 15.59 -32.44
CA ASP A 84 0.03 15.34 -33.87
C ASP A 84 -1.45 15.37 -34.26
N PRO A 85 -1.96 16.50 -34.79
CA PRO A 85 -3.23 16.51 -35.49
C PRO A 85 -2.99 15.92 -36.88
N ILE A 86 -2.99 14.58 -37.02
CA ILE A 86 -3.14 13.97 -38.34
C ILE A 86 -4.55 14.34 -38.82
N GLY A 87 -4.55 15.26 -39.76
CA GLY A 87 -5.72 15.88 -40.32
C GLY A 87 -6.65 14.90 -41.04
N ASN A 88 -7.90 15.36 -41.13
CA ASN A 88 -8.67 15.37 -42.37
C ASN A 88 -8.55 14.14 -43.29
N ARG A 89 -9.23 13.06 -42.91
CA ARG A 89 -9.88 12.20 -43.92
C ARG A 89 -11.37 12.52 -43.98
N GLU A 90 -11.67 13.68 -44.54
CA GLU A 90 -12.99 13.94 -45.13
C GLU A 90 -13.19 12.92 -46.26
N ASN A 91 -14.16 12.02 -46.09
CA ASN A 91 -14.61 11.10 -47.12
C ASN A 91 -15.45 11.88 -48.14
N ASN A 92 -14.76 12.73 -48.89
CA ASN A 92 -15.20 13.32 -50.15
C ASN A 92 -14.86 12.29 -51.23
N ALA A 93 -15.86 11.53 -51.67
CA ALA A 93 -15.82 10.82 -52.93
C ALA A 93 -16.65 11.60 -53.96
N GLY A 94 -16.20 12.81 -54.29
CA GLY A 94 -16.65 13.54 -55.48
C GLY A 94 -15.84 13.11 -56.70
N THR A 95 -16.23 12.01 -57.36
CA THR A 95 -15.84 11.80 -58.77
C THR A 95 -16.86 12.51 -59.64
N MET A 96 -16.46 13.66 -60.18
CA MET A 96 -17.14 14.33 -61.28
C MET A 96 -16.18 14.37 -62.48
N ARG A 97 -16.54 13.67 -63.55
CA ARG A 97 -16.10 13.84 -64.95
C ARG A 97 -17.09 13.01 -65.79
N GLY A 98 -17.96 13.53 -66.64
CA GLY A 98 -17.85 14.68 -67.53
C GLY A 98 -17.44 14.19 -68.92
N GLY A 99 -18.41 14.01 -69.81
CA GLY A 99 -18.25 13.55 -71.20
C GLY A 99 -19.54 12.95 -71.75
#